data_AF-A0A286U0I1-F1
#
_entry.id   AF-A0A286U0I1-F1
#
_cell.length_a   1.000
_cell.length_b   1.000
_cell.length_c   1.000
_cell.angle_alpha   90.00
_cell.angle_beta   90.00
_cell.angle_gamma   90.00
#
_symmetry.space_group_name_H-M   'P 1'
#
loop_
_entity.id
_entity.type
_entity.pdbx_description
1 polymer ?
#
loop_
_entity_poly.entity_id
_entity_poly.type
_entity_poly.pdbx_seq_one_letter_code
_entity_poly.pdbx_strand_id
1 'polypeptide(L)'
;MLDTATKKRIDDCRDILVGKLPDPKAQIEQITIGLIYKFMDDMDKEAVELGGTTKFFSGDFEKYSWDSLFDTKVTATEMLSLYAKAIESMVKNPNIPQLFRDIFNNAYLPYRDPETLKLFLKTIGKFEYTHSEKLGDAFEYLLSVMGSQGDAGQFRTPRHIIDFMVAIVDPSKTDTILDPACGTAGFLISAFKHIKEKTKKA
;
A
#
# COMPACT_ATOMS: atom_id res chain seq x y z
N MET A 1 8.16 -14.08 -1.77
CA MET A 1 8.25 -14.60 -0.38
C MET A 1 8.56 -13.38 0.43
N LEU A 2 7.67 -13.00 1.36
CA LEU A 2 7.83 -11.75 2.09
C LEU A 2 9.21 -11.68 2.73
N ASP A 3 9.97 -10.65 2.38
CA ASP A 3 11.29 -10.48 2.97
C ASP A 3 11.17 -10.17 4.47
N THR A 4 12.13 -10.65 5.25
CA THR A 4 12.13 -10.53 6.72
C THR A 4 12.05 -9.07 7.17
N ALA A 5 12.57 -8.13 6.38
CA ALA A 5 12.54 -6.71 6.74
C ALA A 5 11.14 -6.12 6.56
N THR A 6 10.43 -6.43 5.48
CA THR A 6 9.05 -6.00 5.24
C THR A 6 8.12 -6.59 6.29
N LYS A 7 8.27 -7.87 6.63
CA LYS A 7 7.52 -8.49 7.74
C LYS A 7 7.75 -7.75 9.05
N LYS A 8 9.01 -7.53 9.41
CA LYS A 8 9.38 -6.84 10.65
C LYS A 8 8.80 -5.42 10.70
N ARG A 9 8.81 -4.68 9.60
CA ARG A 9 8.22 -3.32 9.55
C ARG A 9 6.72 -3.33 9.78
N ILE A 10 6.00 -4.35 9.26
CA ILE A 10 4.56 -4.51 9.52
C ILE A 10 4.31 -4.82 10.99
N ASP A 11 5.09 -5.73 11.57
CA ASP A 11 5.01 -6.06 12.99
C ASP A 11 5.33 -4.85 13.86
N ASP A 12 6.39 -4.08 13.55
CA ASP A 12 6.73 -2.83 14.23
C ASP A 12 5.57 -1.82 14.17
N CYS A 13 4.91 -1.67 13.02
CA CYS A 13 3.71 -0.82 12.89
C CYS A 13 2.57 -1.30 13.80
N ARG A 14 2.32 -2.60 13.87
CA ARG A 14 1.28 -3.18 14.73
C ARG A 14 1.60 -2.96 16.20
N ASP A 15 2.85 -3.15 16.61
CA ASP A 15 3.32 -2.94 17.98
C ASP A 15 3.20 -1.47 18.41
N ILE A 16 3.45 -0.52 17.51
CA ILE A 16 3.21 0.91 17.77
C ILE A 16 1.73 1.17 18.01
N LEU A 17 0.85 0.52 17.24
CA LEU A 17 -0.60 0.75 17.31
C LEU A 17 -1.27 0.00 18.45
N VAL A 18 -0.76 -1.14 18.91
CA VAL A 18 -1.45 -2.02 19.88
C VAL A 18 -1.83 -1.30 21.18
N GLY A 19 -1.01 -0.34 21.62
CA GLY A 19 -1.28 0.46 22.82
C GLY A 19 -2.40 1.49 22.68
N LYS A 20 -2.81 1.84 21.45
CA LYS A 20 -3.87 2.84 21.15
C LYS A 20 -5.07 2.25 20.42
N LEU A 21 -4.84 1.17 19.69
CA LEU A 21 -5.76 0.46 18.82
C LEU A 21 -5.64 -1.02 19.15
N PRO A 22 -6.42 -1.53 20.13
CA PRO A 22 -6.33 -2.93 20.51
C PRO A 22 -6.93 -3.87 19.46
N ASP A 23 -7.86 -3.39 18.63
CA ASP A 23 -8.48 -4.17 17.57
C ASP A 23 -7.52 -4.42 16.40
N PRO A 24 -7.15 -5.68 16.11
CA PRO A 24 -6.26 -6.01 14.99
C PRO A 24 -6.79 -5.58 13.62
N LYS A 25 -8.11 -5.57 13.43
CA LYS A 25 -8.69 -5.14 12.14
C LYS A 25 -8.44 -3.65 11.92
N ALA A 26 -8.75 -2.83 12.91
CA ALA A 26 -8.46 -1.40 12.86
C ALA A 26 -6.95 -1.10 12.74
N GLN A 27 -6.05 -1.89 13.35
CA GLN A 27 -4.60 -1.76 13.12
C GLN A 27 -4.24 -1.95 11.64
N ILE A 28 -4.75 -3.02 11.03
CA ILE A 28 -4.46 -3.38 9.63
C ILE A 28 -5.04 -2.34 8.66
N GLU A 29 -6.21 -1.80 8.98
CA GLU A 29 -6.80 -0.70 8.24
C GLU A 29 -5.91 0.55 8.27
N GLN A 30 -5.41 0.96 9.45
CA GLN A 30 -4.52 2.11 9.56
C GLN A 30 -3.18 1.88 8.83
N ILE A 31 -2.62 0.67 8.90
CA ILE A 31 -1.42 0.31 8.14
C ILE A 31 -1.69 0.39 6.64
N THR A 32 -2.82 -0.13 6.17
CA THR A 32 -3.24 -0.09 4.77
C THR A 32 -3.36 1.34 4.26
N ILE A 33 -4.06 2.20 5.01
CA ILE A 33 -4.20 3.63 4.69
C ILE A 33 -2.83 4.30 4.64
N GLY A 34 -1.96 4.07 5.64
CA GLY A 34 -0.62 4.64 5.70
C GLY A 34 0.26 4.23 4.51
N LEU A 35 0.24 2.94 4.14
CA LEU A 35 1.00 2.41 3.00
C LEU A 35 0.54 3.03 1.68
N ILE A 36 -0.78 3.08 1.43
CA ILE A 36 -1.33 3.70 0.22
C ILE A 36 -1.03 5.20 0.18
N TYR A 37 -1.13 5.87 1.32
CA TYR A 37 -0.81 7.29 1.45
C TYR A 37 0.65 7.58 1.07
N LYS A 38 1.58 6.80 1.62
CA LYS A 38 3.01 6.93 1.31
C LYS A 38 3.31 6.55 -0.14
N PHE A 39 2.66 5.51 -0.65
CA PHE A 39 2.80 5.08 -2.04
C PHE A 39 2.41 6.18 -3.03
N MET A 40 1.29 6.86 -2.81
CA MET A 40 0.90 8.01 -3.64
C MET A 40 1.96 9.12 -3.64
N ASP A 41 2.59 9.39 -2.49
CA ASP A 41 3.63 10.41 -2.36
C ASP A 41 4.91 10.01 -3.12
N ASP A 42 5.31 8.74 -3.03
CA ASP A 42 6.47 8.23 -3.77
C ASP A 42 6.23 8.23 -5.28
N MET A 43 5.02 7.91 -5.73
CA MET A 43 4.66 8.00 -7.15
C MET A 43 4.74 9.44 -7.66
N ASP A 44 4.29 10.41 -6.88
CA ASP A 44 4.40 11.83 -7.23
C ASP A 44 5.87 12.27 -7.32
N LYS A 45 6.71 11.83 -6.38
CA LYS A 45 8.16 12.10 -6.40
C LYS A 45 8.85 11.48 -7.61
N GLU A 46 8.57 10.20 -7.89
CA GLU A 46 9.11 9.51 -9.07
C GLU A 46 8.67 10.21 -10.37
N ALA A 47 7.41 10.64 -10.45
CA ALA A 47 6.93 11.39 -11.61
C ALA A 47 7.70 12.71 -11.81
N VAL A 48 7.98 13.46 -10.73
CA VAL A 48 8.75 14.70 -10.78
C VAL A 48 10.22 14.45 -11.17
N GLU A 49 10.85 13.40 -10.63
CA GLU A 49 12.21 13.01 -10.99
C GLU A 49 12.36 12.68 -12.49
N LEU A 50 11.29 12.14 -13.10
CA LEU A 50 11.21 11.85 -14.53
C LEU A 50 10.80 13.07 -15.38
N GLY A 51 10.71 14.26 -14.79
CA GLY A 51 10.36 15.51 -15.48
C GLY A 51 8.86 15.76 -15.64
N GLY A 52 8.03 14.99 -14.95
CA GLY A 52 6.58 15.18 -14.85
C GLY A 52 6.17 16.14 -13.72
N THR A 53 4.90 16.09 -13.35
CA THR A 53 4.32 16.88 -12.26
C THR A 53 3.66 15.98 -11.22
N THR A 54 3.52 16.47 -9.99
CA THR A 54 2.74 15.77 -8.96
C THR A 54 1.28 15.67 -9.41
N LYS A 55 0.65 14.54 -9.07
CA LYS A 55 -0.74 14.25 -9.40
C LYS A 55 -1.57 14.14 -8.12
N PHE A 56 -1.16 13.28 -7.19
CA PHE A 56 -1.95 12.99 -5.99
C PHE A 56 -1.95 14.15 -5.00
N PHE A 57 -0.78 14.69 -4.67
CA PHE A 57 -0.59 15.80 -3.75
C PHE A 57 -0.33 17.09 -4.54
N SER A 58 -1.37 17.54 -5.25
CA SER A 58 -1.34 18.77 -6.05
C SER A 58 -2.50 19.72 -5.67
N GLY A 59 -2.32 21.02 -5.95
CA GLY A 59 -3.32 22.05 -5.64
C GLY A 59 -3.67 22.08 -4.15
N ASP A 60 -4.97 21.99 -3.82
CA ASP A 60 -5.46 22.03 -2.44
C ASP A 60 -4.95 20.89 -1.53
N PHE A 61 -4.41 19.81 -2.14
CA PHE A 61 -3.89 18.63 -1.46
C PHE A 61 -2.36 18.65 -1.29
N GLU A 62 -1.64 19.61 -1.85
CA GLU A 62 -0.17 19.71 -1.75
C GLU A 62 0.32 19.75 -0.29
N LYS A 63 -0.40 20.46 0.57
CA LYS A 63 -0.16 20.55 2.02
C LYS A 63 -0.26 19.22 2.77
N TYR A 64 -0.80 18.19 2.13
CA TYR A 64 -0.89 16.85 2.68
C TYR A 64 0.25 15.94 2.21
N SER A 65 1.14 16.41 1.32
CA SER A 65 2.32 15.62 0.91
C SER A 65 3.13 15.13 2.11
N TRP A 66 3.87 14.04 1.92
CA TRP A 66 4.69 13.47 3.00
C TRP A 66 5.73 14.46 3.49
N ASP A 67 6.29 15.25 2.58
CA ASP A 67 7.27 16.30 2.92
C ASP A 67 6.63 17.42 3.74
N SER A 68 5.36 17.78 3.45
CA SER A 68 4.61 18.74 4.28
C SER A 68 4.33 18.21 5.68
N LEU A 69 4.02 16.91 5.82
CA LEU A 69 3.79 16.30 7.14
C LEU A 69 5.07 16.26 7.98
N PHE A 70 6.23 16.05 7.36
CA PHE A 70 7.53 15.91 8.02
C PHE A 70 8.39 17.18 7.96
N ASP A 71 7.83 18.32 7.55
CA ASP A 71 8.53 19.61 7.61
C ASP A 71 8.98 19.91 9.05
N THR A 72 10.21 20.38 9.20
CA THR A 72 10.82 20.76 10.49
C THR A 72 10.00 21.75 11.32
N LYS A 73 9.15 22.56 10.69
CA LYS A 73 8.27 23.55 11.33
C LYS A 73 6.98 22.94 11.85
N VAL A 74 6.61 21.75 11.39
CA VAL A 74 5.37 21.07 11.77
C VAL A 74 5.58 20.31 13.07
N THR A 75 4.84 20.72 14.09
CA THR A 75 4.82 20.02 15.39
C THR A 75 4.08 18.68 15.27
N ALA A 76 4.28 17.77 16.23
CA ALA A 76 3.58 16.49 16.21
C ALA A 76 2.04 16.66 16.23
N THR A 77 1.54 17.64 16.98
CA THR A 77 0.10 17.95 17.06
C THR A 77 -0.45 18.47 15.74
N GLU A 78 0.31 19.30 15.04
CA GLU A 78 -0.04 19.78 13.69
C GLU A 78 0.01 18.64 12.68
N MET A 79 1.03 17.76 12.73
CA MET A 79 1.11 16.56 11.91
C MET A 79 -0.13 15.68 12.10
N LEU A 80 -0.57 15.47 13.35
CA LEU A 80 -1.80 14.72 13.63
C LEU A 80 -3.03 15.38 13.00
N SER A 81 -3.15 16.70 13.14
CA SER A 81 -4.27 17.45 12.58
C SER A 81 -4.25 17.46 11.05
N LEU A 82 -3.07 17.57 10.44
CA LEU A 82 -2.89 17.54 8.99
C LEU A 82 -3.20 16.16 8.44
N TYR A 83 -2.62 15.10 9.00
CA TYR A 83 -2.82 13.72 8.55
C TYR A 83 -4.27 13.28 8.71
N ALA A 84 -4.91 13.56 9.85
CA ALA A 84 -6.33 13.23 10.05
C ALA A 84 -7.22 13.92 9.01
N LYS A 85 -7.00 15.22 8.76
CA LYS A 85 -7.71 15.94 7.69
C LYS A 85 -7.37 15.39 6.30
N ALA A 86 -6.14 14.96 6.08
CA ALA A 86 -5.72 14.41 4.80
C ALA A 86 -6.51 13.14 4.47
N ILE A 87 -6.48 12.13 5.35
CA ILE A 87 -7.15 10.85 5.09
C ILE A 87 -8.68 11.00 4.96
N GLU A 88 -9.29 11.94 5.70
CA GLU A 88 -10.72 12.25 5.59
C GLU A 88 -11.09 12.99 4.27
N SER A 89 -10.17 13.80 3.74
CA SER A 89 -10.42 14.61 2.54
C SER A 89 -9.95 13.97 1.24
N MET A 90 -9.07 12.96 1.30
CA MET A 90 -8.52 12.30 0.12
C MET A 90 -9.59 11.71 -0.81
N VAL A 91 -10.71 11.22 -0.28
CA VAL A 91 -11.83 10.73 -1.11
C VAL A 91 -12.37 11.79 -2.09
N LYS A 92 -12.24 13.08 -1.74
CA LYS A 92 -12.69 14.23 -2.55
C LYS A 92 -11.67 14.66 -3.60
N ASN A 93 -10.44 14.17 -3.53
CA ASN A 93 -9.37 14.58 -4.43
C ASN A 93 -9.64 14.07 -5.86
N PRO A 94 -9.80 14.95 -6.86
CA PRO A 94 -10.16 14.57 -8.22
C PRO A 94 -9.09 13.70 -8.91
N ASN A 95 -7.84 13.78 -8.45
CA ASN A 95 -6.69 13.18 -9.11
C ASN A 95 -6.43 11.73 -8.71
N ILE A 96 -7.12 11.21 -7.69
CA ILE A 96 -6.94 9.84 -7.21
C ILE A 96 -7.86 8.88 -7.98
N PRO A 97 -7.35 7.73 -8.47
CA PRO A 97 -8.18 6.67 -9.06
C PRO A 97 -9.26 6.16 -8.10
N GLN A 98 -10.37 5.65 -8.65
CA GLN A 98 -11.50 5.13 -7.86
C GLN A 98 -11.07 4.12 -6.80
N LEU A 99 -10.18 3.19 -7.18
CA LEU A 99 -9.66 2.17 -6.27
C LEU A 99 -9.06 2.76 -4.98
N PHE A 100 -8.28 3.84 -5.08
CA PHE A 100 -7.69 4.47 -3.89
C PHE A 100 -8.72 5.30 -3.14
N ARG A 101 -9.67 5.94 -3.83
CA ARG A 101 -10.78 6.65 -3.17
C ARG A 101 -11.61 5.71 -2.31
N ASP A 102 -11.82 4.47 -2.76
CA ASP A 102 -12.56 3.45 -2.01
C ASP A 102 -11.84 3.10 -0.70
N ILE A 103 -10.50 3.10 -0.70
CA ILE A 103 -9.67 2.88 0.51
C ILE A 103 -9.81 4.04 1.50
N PHE A 104 -9.89 5.28 1.01
CA PHE A 104 -10.09 6.47 1.84
C PHE A 104 -11.57 6.72 2.20
N ASN A 105 -12.50 5.91 1.70
CA ASN A 105 -13.91 6.10 1.96
C ASN A 105 -14.21 5.79 3.43
N ASN A 106 -14.75 6.79 4.16
CA ASN A 106 -14.92 6.75 5.62
C ASN A 106 -13.62 6.53 6.41
N ALA A 107 -12.44 6.76 5.81
CA ALA A 107 -11.18 6.69 6.54
C ALA A 107 -11.11 7.81 7.59
N TYR A 108 -10.72 7.44 8.81
CA TYR A 108 -10.49 8.37 9.91
C TYR A 108 -9.35 7.87 10.80
N LEU A 109 -8.81 8.77 11.64
CA LEU A 109 -7.79 8.44 12.62
C LEU A 109 -8.45 8.13 13.97
N PRO A 110 -8.45 6.87 14.44
CA PRO A 110 -9.25 6.45 15.60
C PRO A 110 -8.57 6.75 16.95
N TYR A 111 -7.42 7.42 16.95
CA TYR A 111 -6.69 7.79 18.15
C TYR A 111 -6.14 9.22 18.05
N ARG A 112 -5.91 9.86 19.21
CA ARG A 112 -5.42 11.23 19.32
C ARG A 112 -4.11 11.29 20.10
N ASP A 113 -3.07 10.65 19.55
CA ASP A 113 -1.74 10.65 20.15
C ASP A 113 -0.67 11.04 19.13
N PRO A 114 -0.20 12.30 19.15
CA PRO A 114 0.75 12.85 18.19
C PRO A 114 2.05 12.04 18.07
N GLU A 115 2.64 11.63 19.19
CA GLU A 115 3.94 10.93 19.18
C GLU A 115 3.81 9.51 18.60
N THR A 116 2.71 8.82 18.94
CA THR A 116 2.39 7.51 18.35
C THR A 116 2.20 7.64 16.84
N LEU A 117 1.45 8.65 16.37
CA LEU A 117 1.26 8.86 14.93
C LEU A 117 2.58 9.17 14.22
N LYS A 118 3.40 10.06 14.80
CA LYS A 118 4.70 10.42 14.22
C LYS A 118 5.61 9.20 14.09
N LEU A 119 5.66 8.36 15.13
CA LEU A 119 6.42 7.11 15.10
C LEU A 119 5.85 6.12 14.07
N PHE A 120 4.53 5.97 14.02
CA PHE A 120 3.83 5.12 13.05
C PHE A 120 4.14 5.54 11.62
N LEU A 121 3.94 6.82 11.27
CA LEU A 121 4.23 7.35 9.93
C LEU A 121 5.71 7.22 9.59
N LYS A 122 6.62 7.48 10.56
CA LYS A 122 8.06 7.28 10.33
C LYS A 122 8.40 5.82 10.00
N THR A 123 7.69 4.86 10.58
CA THR A 123 7.85 3.43 10.26
C THR A 123 7.27 3.10 8.87
N ILE A 124 6.11 3.65 8.52
CA ILE A 124 5.54 3.56 7.16
C ILE A 124 6.47 4.16 6.11
N GLY A 125 7.14 5.28 6.40
CA GLY A 125 8.09 5.92 5.48
C GLY A 125 9.35 5.11 5.19
N LYS A 126 9.60 4.01 5.92
CA LYS A 126 10.72 3.10 5.64
C LYS A 126 10.39 2.07 4.56
N PHE A 127 9.13 1.89 4.20
CA PHE A 127 8.74 0.96 3.14
C PHE A 127 9.26 1.50 1.80
N GLU A 128 9.98 0.65 1.06
CA GLU A 128 10.51 1.00 -0.25
C GLU A 128 9.65 0.36 -1.33
N TYR A 129 9.12 1.17 -2.23
CA TYR A 129 8.20 0.75 -3.30
C TYR A 129 8.92 0.38 -4.60
N THR A 130 10.26 0.35 -4.59
CA THR A 130 11.11 0.04 -5.75
C THR A 130 10.79 -1.31 -6.41
N HIS A 131 10.08 -2.19 -5.72
CA HIS A 131 9.59 -3.46 -6.24
C HIS A 131 8.11 -3.61 -5.85
N SER A 132 7.20 -3.47 -6.83
CA SER A 132 5.75 -3.68 -6.64
C SER A 132 5.40 -5.04 -6.00
N GLU A 133 6.29 -6.01 -6.12
CA GLU A 133 6.21 -7.33 -5.47
C GLU A 133 6.25 -7.25 -3.95
N LYS A 134 7.09 -6.37 -3.37
CA LYS A 134 7.21 -6.22 -1.91
C LYS A 134 5.95 -5.64 -1.30
N LEU A 135 5.30 -4.72 -2.02
CA LEU A 135 4.01 -4.15 -1.61
C LEU A 135 2.91 -5.22 -1.70
N GLY A 136 2.90 -6.00 -2.78
CA GLY A 136 2.03 -7.17 -2.91
C GLY A 136 2.20 -8.12 -1.73
N ASP A 137 3.41 -8.61 -1.49
CA ASP A 137 3.72 -9.52 -0.38
C ASP A 137 3.36 -8.90 1.00
N ALA A 138 3.55 -7.59 1.19
CA ALA A 138 3.15 -6.87 2.41
C ALA A 138 1.63 -6.87 2.61
N PHE A 139 0.85 -6.52 1.59
CA PHE A 139 -0.60 -6.62 1.62
C PHE A 139 -1.05 -8.06 1.82
N GLU A 140 -0.36 -9.01 1.19
CA GLU A 140 -0.69 -10.42 1.36
C GLU A 140 -0.52 -10.89 2.79
N TYR A 141 0.54 -10.41 3.46
CA TYR A 141 0.78 -10.68 4.85
C TYR A 141 -0.24 -10.02 5.77
N LEU A 142 -0.56 -8.74 5.55
CA LEU A 142 -1.62 -8.04 6.29
C LEU A 142 -2.95 -8.81 6.21
N LEU A 143 -3.33 -9.27 5.03
CA LEU A 143 -4.53 -10.11 4.83
C LEU A 143 -4.43 -11.46 5.55
N SER A 144 -3.25 -12.08 5.59
CA SER A 144 -3.05 -13.35 6.33
C SER A 144 -3.18 -13.16 7.85
N VAL A 145 -2.75 -12.01 8.38
CA VAL A 145 -2.94 -11.65 9.79
C VAL A 145 -4.44 -11.48 10.08
N MET A 146 -5.20 -10.80 9.20
CA MET A 146 -6.67 -10.72 9.31
C MET A 146 -7.33 -12.10 9.27
N GLY A 147 -6.85 -12.96 8.37
CA GLY A 147 -7.40 -14.27 8.06
C GLY A 147 -7.08 -15.40 9.04
N SER A 148 -6.05 -15.21 9.87
CA SER A 148 -5.65 -16.17 10.90
C SER A 148 -6.66 -16.30 12.06
N GLN A 149 -7.68 -15.43 12.11
CA GLN A 149 -8.85 -15.61 12.98
C GLN A 149 -9.95 -16.54 12.40
N GLY A 150 -9.69 -17.14 11.24
CA GLY A 150 -10.56 -18.12 10.60
C GLY A 150 -10.96 -17.64 9.20
N ASP A 151 -10.73 -18.49 8.20
CA ASP A 151 -11.38 -18.45 6.88
C ASP A 151 -10.71 -17.73 5.69
N ALA A 152 -9.46 -17.24 5.77
CA ALA A 152 -8.80 -16.62 4.59
C ALA A 152 -7.98 -17.58 3.69
N GLY A 153 -7.81 -18.85 4.08
CA GLY A 153 -7.09 -19.84 3.28
C GLY A 153 -7.79 -20.18 1.96
N GLN A 154 -9.08 -19.88 1.84
CA GLN A 154 -9.92 -20.23 0.68
C GLN A 154 -9.72 -19.31 -0.55
N PHE A 155 -8.96 -18.21 -0.43
CA PHE A 155 -8.76 -17.24 -1.51
C PHE A 155 -7.33 -17.21 -2.07
N ARG A 156 -6.49 -18.20 -1.75
CA ARG A 156 -5.07 -18.19 -2.14
C ARG A 156 -4.58 -19.45 -2.82
N THR A 157 -4.00 -19.26 -3.99
CA THR A 157 -3.11 -20.23 -4.63
C THR A 157 -1.66 -19.94 -4.22
N PRO A 158 -0.87 -20.93 -3.75
CA PRO A 158 0.54 -20.73 -3.43
C PRO A 158 1.35 -20.21 -4.63
N ARG A 159 2.29 -19.28 -4.39
CA ARG A 159 3.01 -18.57 -5.48
C ARG A 159 3.73 -19.51 -6.44
N HIS A 160 4.38 -20.56 -5.91
CA HIS A 160 5.07 -21.55 -6.75
C HIS A 160 4.13 -22.33 -7.68
N ILE A 161 2.85 -22.52 -7.30
CA ILE A 161 1.84 -23.13 -8.18
C ILE A 161 1.43 -22.16 -9.27
N ILE A 162 1.19 -20.90 -8.92
CA ILE A 162 0.85 -19.84 -9.88
C ILE A 162 1.96 -19.73 -10.95
N ASP A 163 3.20 -19.56 -10.52
CA ASP A 163 4.33 -19.34 -11.42
C ASP A 163 4.59 -20.56 -12.31
N PHE A 164 4.42 -21.78 -11.76
CA PHE A 164 4.49 -23.01 -12.53
C PHE A 164 3.40 -23.08 -13.61
N MET A 165 2.15 -22.76 -13.26
CA MET A 165 1.04 -22.75 -14.21
C MET A 165 1.23 -21.70 -15.31
N VAL A 166 1.66 -20.48 -14.95
CA VAL A 166 1.94 -19.43 -15.94
C VAL A 166 3.09 -19.83 -16.86
N ALA A 167 4.15 -20.44 -16.34
CA ALA A 167 5.27 -20.92 -17.15
C ALA A 167 4.84 -22.00 -18.17
N ILE A 168 3.89 -22.87 -17.81
CA ILE A 168 3.34 -23.88 -18.73
C ILE A 168 2.42 -23.25 -19.78
N VAL A 169 1.54 -22.32 -19.37
CA VAL A 169 0.61 -21.63 -20.28
C VAL A 169 1.37 -20.74 -21.27
N ASP A 170 2.53 -20.21 -20.86
CA ASP A 170 3.43 -19.36 -21.65
C ASP A 170 2.72 -18.21 -22.39
N PRO A 171 1.95 -17.35 -21.68
CA PRO A 171 1.15 -16.31 -22.32
C PRO A 171 2.05 -15.30 -23.05
N SER A 172 1.54 -14.75 -24.16
CA SER A 172 2.19 -13.75 -25.00
C SER A 172 1.55 -12.37 -24.84
N LYS A 173 2.26 -11.32 -25.28
CA LYS A 173 1.77 -9.93 -25.23
C LYS A 173 0.52 -9.66 -26.07
N THR A 174 0.19 -10.57 -26.99
CA THR A 174 -1.00 -10.47 -27.85
C THR A 174 -2.20 -11.21 -27.28
N ASP A 175 -2.01 -11.99 -26.21
CA ASP A 175 -3.08 -12.78 -25.61
C ASP A 175 -3.92 -11.95 -24.65
N THR A 176 -5.21 -12.29 -24.57
CA THR A 176 -6.12 -11.77 -23.55
C THR A 176 -6.16 -12.75 -22.39
N ILE A 177 -5.90 -12.25 -21.17
CA ILE A 177 -5.83 -13.08 -19.96
C ILE A 177 -7.00 -12.70 -19.04
N LEU A 178 -7.76 -13.71 -18.61
CA LEU A 178 -8.87 -13.59 -17.68
C LEU A 178 -8.68 -14.56 -16.52
N ASP A 179 -8.82 -14.04 -15.30
CA ASP A 179 -8.94 -14.84 -14.08
C ASP A 179 -10.28 -14.50 -13.41
N PRO A 180 -11.32 -15.33 -13.56
CA PRO A 180 -12.67 -15.05 -13.05
C PRO A 180 -12.79 -15.19 -11.53
N ALA A 181 -11.76 -15.72 -10.86
CA ALA A 181 -11.70 -15.90 -9.41
C ALA A 181 -10.39 -15.35 -8.86
N CYS A 182 -9.98 -14.18 -9.34
CA CYS A 182 -8.60 -13.70 -9.22
C CYS A 182 -8.09 -13.51 -7.78
N GLY A 183 -8.97 -13.37 -6.80
CA GLY A 183 -8.59 -13.10 -5.41
C GLY A 183 -7.60 -11.94 -5.34
N THR A 184 -6.38 -12.20 -4.89
CA THR A 184 -5.26 -11.23 -4.84
C THR A 184 -4.58 -10.95 -6.19
N ALA A 185 -5.21 -11.34 -7.29
CA ALA A 185 -4.73 -11.23 -8.68
C ALA A 185 -3.40 -11.93 -8.95
N GLY A 186 -3.11 -13.02 -8.23
CA GLY A 186 -1.81 -13.70 -8.30
C GLY A 186 -1.44 -14.21 -9.70
N PHE A 187 -2.38 -14.82 -10.43
CA PHE A 187 -2.17 -15.27 -11.81
C PHE A 187 -1.94 -14.12 -12.78
N LEU A 188 -2.73 -13.06 -12.69
CA LEU A 188 -2.61 -11.89 -13.57
C LEU A 188 -1.26 -11.19 -13.40
N ILE A 189 -0.80 -11.04 -12.15
CA ILE A 189 0.51 -10.46 -11.83
C ILE A 189 1.64 -11.35 -12.38
N SER A 190 1.58 -12.66 -12.16
CA SER A 190 2.61 -13.59 -12.63
C SER A 190 2.67 -13.64 -14.17
N ALA A 191 1.51 -13.67 -14.84
CA ALA A 191 1.43 -13.63 -16.30
C ALA A 191 2.01 -12.35 -16.89
N PHE A 192 1.72 -11.19 -16.30
CA PHE A 192 2.32 -9.92 -16.71
C PHE A 192 3.85 -9.94 -16.60
N LYS A 193 4.40 -10.47 -15.49
CA LYS A 193 5.85 -10.60 -15.30
C LYS A 193 6.47 -11.51 -16.35
N HIS A 194 5.87 -12.68 -16.58
CA HIS A 194 6.33 -13.64 -17.58
C HIS A 194 6.42 -13.00 -18.98
N ILE A 195 5.37 -12.30 -19.41
CA ILE A 195 5.34 -11.57 -20.69
C ILE A 195 6.43 -10.50 -20.75
N LYS A 196 6.60 -9.71 -19.66
CA LYS A 196 7.59 -8.64 -19.59
C LYS A 196 9.02 -9.19 -19.68
N GLU A 197 9.32 -10.29 -19.00
CA GLU A 197 10.63 -10.95 -19.06
C GLU A 197 10.92 -11.55 -20.44
N LYS A 198 9.92 -12.20 -21.06
CA LYS A 198 10.03 -12.75 -22.41
C LYS A 198 10.31 -11.65 -23.44
N THR A 199 9.66 -10.50 -23.30
CA THR A 199 9.81 -9.35 -24.21
C THR A 199 11.15 -8.63 -24.02
N LYS A 200 11.78 -8.68 -22.85
CA LYS A 200 13.14 -8.14 -22.64
C LYS A 200 14.25 -8.98 -23.30
N LYS A 201 13.97 -10.27 -23.58
CA LYS A 201 14.93 -11.22 -24.16
C LYS A 201 14.83 -11.32 -25.70
N ALA A 202 13.86 -10.66 -26.31
CA ALA A 202 13.63 -10.60 -27.75
C ALA A 202 14.17 -9.29 -28.33
#